data_AF-A0A9E0MNZ8-F1
#
_entry.id   AF-A0A9E0MNZ8-F1
#
_cell.length_a   1.000
_cell.length_b   1.000
_cell.length_c   1.000
_cell.angle_alpha   90.00
_cell.angle_beta   90.00
_cell.angle_gamma   90.00
#
_symmetry.space_group_name_H-M   'P 1'
#
loop_
_entity.id
_entity.type
_entity.pdbx_description
1 polymer ?
#
loop_
_entity_poly.entity_id
_entity_poly.type
_entity_poly.pdbx_seq_one_letter_code
_entity_poly.pdbx_strand_id
1 'polypeptide(L)'
;MAPSSPPPPPGAPPGGGPSRPGPTAPPPTATPYVAASAPTFEDYDDRTSPGVPAPSTQATPYVTRSRIYAFVVDEHGLPIELGSGRFAKAYLGEERWVESKTTLRRPVAIKVMQKGVSAEDQMRFQMEKEILERVQGHPNIIELLASGEGDSAGFIPPAIRDKVENDFMILELLDMSLEERLKGARQKRRRDDLLAVPLRERIFRVLEYVIPIATAIEYAHLVRDTVHRDIKPANILVKLPDPNLRGSQMTVKLADFNVGKVADPDLDLSMTRFQAVPGTLFFQSPEQETNTFDVLCNATQGSPEIEFFEDFYIDIYENDGFSLFNRPEHYLIVGADRTRKRILLNRPFAEPSETNVRGRVVKSVGRPADIYSLGALLYYLVSGAYANPKNLSDAFRKFVEYDKKDETNTVASYIDHEYRTITNLRAPRADGQGVELAPEDRFFSYKHYLDGNGELIDPMVLIIIAKAMVRNKPDSYCASWDLRTTGISQMVHDLFALYVHFGVDPSARLAYQNEHYAPPKKPSGMRRAWDRLFRR
;
A
#
# COMPACT_ATOMS: atom_id res chain seq x y z
N MET A 1 24.41 -31.10 -68.52
CA MET A 1 23.47 -31.13 -69.65
C MET A 1 22.07 -30.88 -69.11
N ALA A 2 21.38 -29.84 -69.61
CA ALA A 2 19.96 -29.59 -69.37
C ALA A 2 19.07 -30.61 -70.12
N PRO A 3 17.75 -30.67 -69.82
CA PRO A 3 16.77 -29.92 -70.64
C PRO A 3 15.66 -29.28 -69.77
N SER A 4 15.45 -27.95 -69.83
CA SER A 4 14.53 -27.18 -70.71
C SER A 4 13.02 -27.40 -70.48
N SER A 5 12.38 -26.33 -70.01
CA SER A 5 10.96 -26.12 -69.66
C SER A 5 9.99 -26.04 -70.87
N PRO A 6 8.66 -26.06 -70.61
CA PRO A 6 7.66 -25.27 -71.35
C PRO A 6 6.85 -24.30 -70.42
N PRO A 7 6.06 -23.35 -70.98
CA PRO A 7 5.83 -22.01 -70.44
C PRO A 7 4.52 -21.82 -69.63
N PRO A 8 4.35 -20.68 -68.91
CA PRO A 8 3.11 -20.36 -68.20
C PRO A 8 2.12 -19.54 -69.06
N PRO A 9 0.79 -19.65 -68.82
CA PRO A 9 -0.22 -18.76 -69.38
C PRO A 9 -0.48 -17.51 -68.50
N PRO A 10 -1.18 -16.48 -69.03
CA PRO A 10 -0.95 -15.08 -68.69
C PRO A 10 -1.91 -14.49 -67.65
N GLY A 11 -1.52 -13.32 -67.13
CA GLY A 11 -2.04 -12.69 -65.93
C GLY A 11 -3.22 -11.72 -66.07
N ALA A 12 -3.73 -11.33 -64.89
CA ALA A 12 -4.48 -10.12 -64.55
C ALA A 12 -4.51 -9.99 -62.99
N PRO A 13 -4.84 -8.83 -62.39
CA PRO A 13 -3.91 -7.82 -61.86
C PRO A 13 -3.71 -7.88 -60.33
N PRO A 14 -2.70 -7.17 -59.78
CA PRO A 14 -2.40 -7.17 -58.34
C PRO A 14 -3.33 -6.23 -57.57
N GLY A 15 -3.98 -6.77 -56.53
CA GLY A 15 -4.76 -6.01 -55.55
C GLY A 15 -3.87 -5.30 -54.53
N GLY A 16 -3.97 -3.97 -54.51
CA GLY A 16 -4.10 -3.12 -53.31
C GLY A 16 -3.00 -3.16 -52.25
N GLY A 17 -2.10 -2.17 -52.30
CA GLY A 17 -1.22 -1.81 -51.18
C GLY A 17 -1.95 -1.17 -49.99
N PRO A 18 -1.23 -0.90 -48.90
CA PRO A 18 -1.81 -0.45 -47.63
C PRO A 18 -2.31 1.00 -47.72
N SER A 19 -3.58 1.19 -47.39
CA SER A 19 -4.26 2.48 -47.35
C SER A 19 -3.77 3.37 -46.18
N ARG A 20 -3.32 4.58 -46.53
CA ARG A 20 -3.13 5.72 -45.63
C ARG A 20 -4.44 6.08 -44.89
N PRO A 21 -4.40 6.52 -43.62
CA PRO A 21 -5.52 7.22 -43.02
C PRO A 21 -5.62 8.65 -43.55
N GLY A 22 -6.81 9.06 -43.97
CA GLY A 22 -7.14 10.43 -44.39
C GLY A 22 -7.38 11.39 -43.19
N PRO A 23 -7.49 12.70 -43.45
CA PRO A 23 -7.49 13.73 -42.41
C PRO A 23 -8.81 13.79 -41.62
N THR A 24 -8.71 13.78 -40.30
CA THR A 24 -9.82 14.00 -39.36
C THR A 24 -10.15 15.49 -39.23
N ALA A 25 -11.45 15.81 -39.28
CA ALA A 25 -12.02 17.15 -39.11
C ALA A 25 -11.77 17.74 -37.70
N PRO A 26 -11.71 19.09 -37.56
CA PRO A 26 -11.40 19.75 -36.28
C PRO A 26 -12.58 19.73 -35.29
N PRO A 27 -12.30 19.81 -33.97
CA PRO A 27 -13.33 19.92 -32.94
C PRO A 27 -13.96 21.32 -32.91
N PRO A 28 -15.23 21.46 -32.45
CA PRO A 28 -15.88 22.77 -32.35
C PRO A 28 -15.24 23.62 -31.24
N THR A 29 -14.93 24.86 -31.62
CA THR A 29 -14.31 25.92 -30.81
C THR A 29 -15.26 26.39 -29.71
N ALA A 30 -14.78 26.41 -28.47
CA ALA A 30 -15.45 27.06 -27.35
C ALA A 30 -15.38 28.59 -27.51
N THR A 31 -16.52 29.27 -27.44
CA THR A 31 -16.61 30.73 -27.32
C THR A 31 -16.60 31.16 -25.84
N PRO A 32 -16.04 32.34 -25.53
CA PRO A 32 -15.69 32.74 -24.18
C PRO A 32 -16.89 33.21 -23.35
N TYR A 33 -16.92 32.79 -22.08
CA TYR A 33 -17.82 33.29 -21.05
C TYR A 33 -17.40 34.72 -20.68
N VAL A 34 -18.24 35.71 -20.99
CA VAL A 34 -18.11 37.08 -20.49
C VAL A 34 -19.03 37.24 -19.29
N ALA A 35 -18.45 37.63 -18.16
CA ALA A 35 -19.15 37.97 -16.93
C ALA A 35 -19.99 39.24 -17.10
N ALA A 36 -21.24 39.21 -16.66
CA ALA A 36 -22.05 40.41 -16.42
C ALA A 36 -22.98 40.18 -15.22
N SER A 37 -22.55 40.75 -14.09
CA SER A 37 -23.33 41.45 -13.05
C SER A 37 -24.83 41.16 -12.90
N ALA A 38 -25.19 40.71 -11.69
CA ALA A 38 -26.54 40.63 -11.16
C ALA A 38 -27.29 41.97 -11.17
N PRO A 39 -28.62 41.93 -11.37
CA PRO A 39 -29.53 42.84 -10.70
C PRO A 39 -30.43 42.11 -9.70
N THR A 40 -30.70 42.88 -8.66
CA THR A 40 -31.48 42.68 -7.45
C THR A 40 -32.91 42.19 -7.64
N PHE A 41 -33.35 41.41 -6.66
CA PHE A 41 -34.73 41.08 -6.34
C PHE A 41 -35.48 42.36 -5.90
N GLU A 42 -36.57 42.74 -6.58
CA GLU A 42 -37.68 43.50 -6.00
C GLU A 42 -39.00 42.95 -6.53
N ASP A 43 -39.93 42.77 -5.59
CA ASP A 43 -41.27 42.19 -5.71
C ASP A 43 -42.10 42.78 -6.85
N TYR A 44 -42.92 41.94 -7.50
CA TYR A 44 -44.34 42.29 -7.70
C TYR A 44 -45.20 41.03 -7.91
N ASP A 45 -46.14 40.88 -6.98
CA ASP A 45 -47.25 39.93 -6.90
C ASP A 45 -48.22 40.19 -8.08
N ASP A 46 -48.57 39.16 -8.86
CA ASP A 46 -49.84 39.21 -9.59
C ASP A 46 -50.52 37.85 -9.67
N ARG A 47 -51.79 37.88 -9.30
CA ARG A 47 -52.69 36.77 -9.13
C ARG A 47 -53.33 36.43 -10.47
N THR A 48 -53.79 35.19 -10.54
CA THR A 48 -54.83 34.66 -11.45
C THR A 48 -54.41 34.25 -12.86
N SER A 49 -54.24 32.93 -13.04
CA SER A 49 -54.74 32.17 -14.21
C SER A 49 -54.75 30.66 -13.94
N PRO A 50 -55.62 29.89 -14.62
CA PRO A 50 -56.16 28.63 -14.11
C PRO A 50 -55.34 27.38 -14.50
N GLY A 51 -55.12 26.51 -13.51
CA GLY A 51 -55.06 25.04 -13.62
C GLY A 51 -54.26 24.41 -14.77
N VAL A 52 -52.95 24.23 -14.57
CA VAL A 52 -52.19 23.14 -15.21
C VAL A 52 -52.12 21.99 -14.19
N PRO A 53 -52.46 20.73 -14.55
CA PRO A 53 -52.32 19.63 -13.62
C PRO A 53 -50.83 19.47 -13.28
N ALA A 54 -50.48 19.67 -12.02
CA ALA A 54 -49.13 19.46 -11.53
C ALA A 54 -48.70 18.03 -11.89
N PRO A 55 -47.44 17.81 -12.36
CA PRO A 55 -46.92 16.47 -12.45
C PRO A 55 -46.99 15.88 -11.05
N SER A 56 -47.75 14.80 -10.88
CA SER A 56 -47.75 14.02 -9.66
C SER A 56 -46.35 13.44 -9.50
N THR A 57 -45.48 14.16 -8.81
CA THR A 57 -44.28 13.59 -8.20
C THR A 57 -44.81 12.62 -7.15
N GLN A 58 -45.02 11.38 -7.57
CA GLN A 58 -45.14 10.27 -6.65
C GLN A 58 -43.84 10.28 -5.85
N ALA A 59 -43.90 10.85 -4.64
CA ALA A 59 -42.82 10.78 -3.69
C ALA A 59 -42.57 9.28 -3.47
N THR A 60 -41.43 8.79 -3.97
CA THR A 60 -40.98 7.46 -3.62
C THR A 60 -40.89 7.42 -2.10
N PRO A 61 -41.43 6.39 -1.43
CA PRO A 61 -41.32 6.30 0.02
C PRO A 61 -39.85 6.08 0.37
N TYR A 62 -39.16 7.15 0.77
CA TYR A 62 -37.82 7.06 1.35
C TYR A 62 -37.92 7.11 2.87
N VAL A 63 -37.09 6.30 3.52
CA VAL A 63 -36.96 6.30 4.97
C VAL A 63 -35.72 7.11 5.31
N THR A 64 -35.90 8.33 5.80
CA THR A 64 -34.79 9.13 6.34
C THR A 64 -34.54 8.70 7.77
N ARG A 65 -33.38 8.08 8.04
CA ARG A 65 -32.91 7.83 9.40
C ARG A 65 -31.55 8.48 9.56
N SER A 66 -31.40 9.30 10.60
CA SER A 66 -30.14 9.97 10.91
C SER A 66 -29.37 9.20 11.99
N ARG A 67 -28.06 9.13 11.80
CA ARG A 67 -27.11 8.59 12.80
C ARG A 67 -26.51 9.75 13.59
N ILE A 68 -26.31 9.55 14.88
CA ILE A 68 -25.57 10.43 15.77
C ILE A 68 -24.35 9.68 16.25
N TYR A 69 -23.23 10.39 16.29
CA TYR A 69 -22.01 9.93 16.91
C TYR A 69 -21.75 10.71 18.20
N ALA A 70 -21.14 10.08 19.19
CA ALA A 70 -20.75 10.72 20.44
C ALA A 70 -19.46 10.10 20.98
N PHE A 71 -18.69 10.88 21.75
CA PHE A 71 -17.54 10.36 22.47
C PHE A 71 -18.00 9.51 23.66
N VAL A 72 -17.30 8.41 23.89
CA VAL A 72 -17.43 7.64 25.14
C VAL A 72 -16.47 8.24 26.16
N VAL A 73 -17.00 8.56 27.33
CA VAL A 73 -16.24 9.15 28.45
C VAL A 73 -16.06 8.14 29.58
N ASP A 74 -14.99 8.30 30.35
CA ASP A 74 -14.70 7.51 31.54
C ASP A 74 -15.52 7.96 32.78
N GLU A 75 -15.23 7.36 33.93
CA GLU A 75 -15.89 7.68 35.21
C GLU A 75 -15.68 9.13 35.66
N HIS A 76 -14.68 9.83 35.11
CA HIS A 76 -14.36 11.23 35.38
C HIS A 76 -14.93 12.18 34.31
N GLY A 77 -15.65 11.67 33.32
CA GLY A 77 -16.18 12.46 32.21
C GLY A 77 -15.13 12.84 31.15
N LEU A 78 -13.96 12.19 31.16
CA LEU A 78 -12.92 12.42 30.15
C LEU A 78 -13.06 11.44 28.98
N PRO A 79 -12.88 11.89 27.72
CA PRO A 79 -12.92 11.00 26.57
C PRO A 79 -11.88 9.88 26.66
N ILE A 80 -12.29 8.65 26.36
CA ILE A 80 -11.40 7.48 26.43
C ILE A 80 -10.48 7.49 25.20
N GLU A 81 -9.18 7.72 25.41
CA GLU A 81 -8.16 7.67 24.37
C GLU A 81 -7.86 6.22 23.97
N LEU A 82 -7.91 5.93 22.67
CA LEU A 82 -7.51 4.64 22.09
C LEU A 82 -6.04 4.64 21.70
N GLY A 83 -5.52 5.79 21.26
CA GLY A 83 -4.12 5.96 20.91
C GLY A 83 -3.80 7.36 20.41
N SER A 84 -2.50 7.68 20.38
CA SER A 84 -1.98 8.96 19.92
C SER A 84 -1.04 8.76 18.72
N GLY A 85 -1.31 9.45 17.62
CA GLY A 85 -0.42 9.56 16.47
C GLY A 85 0.39 10.86 16.49
N ARG A 86 1.13 11.10 15.40
CA ARG A 86 1.98 12.30 15.22
C ARG A 86 1.19 13.61 15.26
N PHE A 87 0.07 13.67 14.53
CA PHE A 87 -0.74 14.89 14.35
C PHE A 87 -2.22 14.70 14.71
N ALA A 88 -2.60 13.50 15.16
CA ALA A 88 -3.98 13.16 15.52
C ALA A 88 -4.05 12.29 16.78
N LYS A 89 -5.21 12.28 17.43
CA LYS A 89 -5.55 11.35 18.52
C LYS A 89 -6.80 10.56 18.18
N ALA A 90 -6.82 9.28 18.54
CA ALA A 90 -7.99 8.43 18.39
C ALA A 90 -8.68 8.26 19.75
N TYR A 91 -10.00 8.43 19.75
CA TYR A 91 -10.86 8.28 20.92
C TYR A 91 -11.95 7.24 20.67
N LEU A 92 -12.44 6.62 21.73
CA LEU A 92 -13.59 5.74 21.65
C LEU A 92 -14.85 6.58 21.47
N GLY A 93 -15.65 6.22 20.49
CA GLY A 93 -16.98 6.78 20.26
C GLY A 93 -18.06 5.72 20.19
N GLU A 94 -19.29 6.18 20.15
CA GLU A 94 -20.48 5.38 19.89
C GLU A 94 -21.33 5.99 18.77
N GLU A 95 -21.90 5.12 17.95
CA GLU A 95 -22.92 5.43 16.96
C GLU A 95 -24.28 4.99 17.48
N ARG A 96 -25.29 5.85 17.30
CA ARG A 96 -26.70 5.57 17.58
C ARG A 96 -27.62 6.17 16.52
N TRP A 97 -28.80 5.57 16.36
CA TRP A 97 -29.88 6.18 15.58
C TRP A 97 -30.63 7.22 16.41
N VAL A 98 -30.95 8.39 15.83
CA VAL A 98 -31.53 9.56 16.54
C VAL A 98 -32.83 9.23 17.27
N GLU A 99 -33.66 8.38 16.69
CA GLU A 99 -34.98 8.03 17.21
C GLU A 99 -35.10 6.56 17.61
N SER A 100 -33.97 5.86 17.74
CA SER A 100 -34.07 4.45 18.12
C SER A 100 -34.44 4.29 19.59
N LYS A 101 -35.50 3.53 19.82
CA LYS A 101 -35.91 3.04 21.14
C LYS A 101 -34.96 1.96 21.68
N THR A 102 -34.01 1.48 20.87
CA THR A 102 -33.03 0.48 21.29
C THR A 102 -31.85 1.12 22.02
N THR A 103 -31.35 0.45 23.05
CA THR A 103 -30.08 0.82 23.71
C THR A 103 -28.83 0.40 22.92
N LEU A 104 -29.00 -0.17 21.72
CA LEU A 104 -27.89 -0.58 20.87
C LEU A 104 -27.02 0.64 20.48
N ARG A 105 -25.74 0.50 20.76
CA ARG A 105 -24.67 1.44 20.44
C ARG A 105 -23.60 0.68 19.68
N ARG A 106 -23.29 1.12 18.46
CA ARG A 106 -22.15 0.55 17.72
C ARG A 106 -20.89 1.31 18.15
N PRO A 107 -19.86 0.63 18.67
CA PRO A 107 -18.62 1.30 19.01
C PRO A 107 -17.88 1.73 17.73
N VAL A 108 -17.30 2.92 17.76
CA VAL A 108 -16.56 3.55 16.66
C VAL A 108 -15.25 4.16 17.17
N ALA A 109 -14.31 4.44 16.29
CA ALA A 109 -13.11 5.22 16.60
C ALA A 109 -13.27 6.64 16.05
N ILE A 110 -13.03 7.66 16.88
CA ILE A 110 -13.06 9.07 16.49
C ILE A 110 -11.62 9.58 16.45
N LYS A 111 -11.07 9.79 15.26
CA LYS A 111 -9.72 10.32 15.04
C LYS A 111 -9.83 11.84 14.86
N VAL A 112 -9.20 12.61 15.74
CA VAL A 112 -9.28 14.08 15.79
C VAL A 112 -7.89 14.68 15.63
N MET A 113 -7.76 15.75 14.84
CA MET A 113 -6.51 16.47 14.65
C MET A 113 -6.10 17.23 15.92
N GLN A 114 -4.81 17.23 16.27
CA GLN A 114 -4.30 17.96 17.44
C GLN A 114 -4.12 19.46 17.12
N LYS A 115 -4.23 20.33 18.12
CA LYS A 115 -3.93 21.76 17.98
C LYS A 115 -2.43 22.01 17.85
N GLY A 116 -2.08 23.03 17.07
CA GLY A 116 -0.68 23.47 16.90
C GLY A 116 0.16 22.56 16.00
N VAL A 117 -0.48 21.71 15.19
CA VAL A 117 0.20 20.94 14.13
C VAL A 117 0.67 21.88 13.00
N SER A 118 1.70 21.47 12.25
CA SER A 118 2.18 22.27 11.10
C SER A 118 1.16 22.27 9.96
N ALA A 119 1.24 23.25 9.06
CA ALA A 119 0.41 23.30 7.86
C ALA A 119 0.56 22.03 7.00
N GLU A 120 1.77 21.44 6.95
CA GLU A 120 2.00 20.15 6.30
C GLU A 120 1.22 19.01 6.96
N ASP A 121 1.23 18.93 8.28
CA ASP A 121 0.54 17.87 9.01
C ASP A 121 -0.99 18.02 8.91
N GLN A 122 -1.50 19.26 8.83
CA GLN A 122 -2.90 19.54 8.51
C GLN A 122 -3.26 19.07 7.09
N MET A 123 -2.43 19.39 6.09
CA MET A 123 -2.62 18.92 4.71
C MET A 123 -2.60 17.38 4.63
N ARG A 124 -1.68 16.72 5.37
CA ARG A 124 -1.61 15.26 5.46
C ARG A 124 -2.89 14.65 6.02
N PHE A 125 -3.46 15.24 7.08
CA PHE A 125 -4.72 14.77 7.66
C PHE A 125 -5.89 14.89 6.68
N GLN A 126 -5.99 16.03 5.98
CA GLN A 126 -7.04 16.26 5.00
C GLN A 126 -6.94 15.33 3.79
N MET A 127 -5.72 15.11 3.28
CA MET A 127 -5.53 14.15 2.20
C MET A 127 -5.78 12.70 2.65
N GLU A 128 -5.45 12.34 3.89
CA GLU A 128 -5.73 11.00 4.43
C GLU A 128 -7.23 10.73 4.40
N LYS A 129 -8.04 11.72 4.82
CA LYS A 129 -9.49 11.70 4.75
C LYS A 129 -9.98 11.51 3.31
N GLU A 130 -9.51 12.33 2.36
CA GLU A 130 -9.90 12.25 0.94
C GLU A 130 -9.57 10.88 0.33
N ILE A 131 -8.36 10.37 0.60
CA ILE A 131 -7.94 9.06 0.12
C ILE A 131 -8.84 7.96 0.70
N LEU A 132 -9.11 8.00 2.01
CA LEU A 132 -10.00 7.03 2.65
C LEU A 132 -11.41 7.07 2.05
N GLU A 133 -11.96 8.25 1.76
CA GLU A 133 -13.24 8.42 1.05
C GLU A 133 -13.20 7.75 -0.34
N ARG A 134 -12.11 7.95 -1.09
CA ARG A 134 -11.92 7.37 -2.43
C ARG A 134 -11.82 5.84 -2.41
N VAL A 135 -11.15 5.27 -1.41
CA VAL A 135 -10.89 3.82 -1.33
C VAL A 135 -11.96 3.01 -0.59
N GLN A 136 -13.10 3.62 -0.23
CA GLN A 136 -14.21 2.90 0.40
C GLN A 136 -14.79 1.81 -0.50
N GLY A 137 -15.30 0.73 0.11
CA GLY A 137 -16.04 -0.34 -0.55
C GLY A 137 -15.37 -1.72 -0.53
N HIS A 138 -14.13 -1.83 -0.07
CA HIS A 138 -13.44 -3.12 0.08
C HIS A 138 -13.55 -3.66 1.51
N PRO A 139 -13.86 -4.96 1.73
CA PRO A 139 -14.04 -5.53 3.07
C PRO A 139 -12.79 -5.43 3.97
N ASN A 140 -11.60 -5.41 3.38
CA ASN A 140 -10.32 -5.33 4.08
C ASN A 140 -9.68 -3.93 4.08
N ILE A 141 -10.45 -2.88 3.77
CA ILE A 141 -10.08 -1.48 4.03
C ILE A 141 -10.94 -0.96 5.18
N ILE A 142 -10.37 -0.08 6.02
CA ILE A 142 -11.09 0.55 7.12
C ILE A 142 -12.25 1.42 6.61
N GLU A 143 -13.42 1.23 7.20
CA GLU A 143 -14.64 1.97 6.87
C GLU A 143 -14.60 3.37 7.49
N LEU A 144 -14.72 4.39 6.64
CA LEU A 144 -14.97 5.77 7.05
C LEU A 144 -16.48 5.98 7.13
N LEU A 145 -16.98 6.12 8.36
CA LEU A 145 -18.41 6.24 8.66
C LEU A 145 -18.93 7.68 8.54
N ALA A 146 -18.09 8.65 8.90
CA ALA A 146 -18.37 10.07 8.80
C ALA A 146 -17.08 10.88 8.97
N SER A 147 -17.10 12.14 8.56
CA SER A 147 -16.01 13.11 8.76
C SER A 147 -16.61 14.49 9.03
N GLY A 148 -15.84 15.40 9.63
CA GLY A 148 -16.29 16.76 9.92
C GLY A 148 -15.13 17.75 10.00
N GLU A 149 -15.45 19.01 9.73
CA GLU A 149 -14.53 20.16 9.70
C GLU A 149 -15.22 21.39 10.30
N GLY A 150 -14.43 22.34 10.82
CA GLY A 150 -14.79 23.75 11.05
C GLY A 150 -16.01 24.05 11.95
N ASP A 151 -17.22 23.71 11.47
CA ASP A 151 -18.53 24.13 11.98
C ASP A 151 -19.12 23.18 13.03
N SER A 152 -18.50 22.03 13.24
CA SER A 152 -18.94 21.02 14.22
C SER A 152 -18.43 21.29 15.66
N ALA A 153 -18.25 22.56 16.04
CA ALA A 153 -17.66 22.94 17.34
C ALA A 153 -18.38 22.35 18.58
N GLY A 154 -19.66 21.95 18.42
CA GLY A 154 -20.42 21.25 19.45
C GLY A 154 -20.07 19.78 19.66
N PHE A 155 -19.44 19.13 18.68
CA PHE A 155 -19.16 17.68 18.69
C PHE A 155 -18.01 17.31 19.63
N ILE A 156 -16.94 18.11 19.63
CA ILE A 156 -15.75 17.87 20.47
C ILE A 156 -16.09 18.14 21.95
N PRO A 157 -15.80 17.21 22.89
CA PRO A 157 -16.05 17.40 24.32
C PRO A 157 -15.28 18.59 24.89
N PRO A 158 -15.88 19.41 25.79
CA PRO A 158 -15.22 20.58 26.37
C PRO A 158 -13.85 20.31 26.99
N ALA A 159 -13.64 19.11 27.55
CA ALA A 159 -12.40 18.69 28.21
C ALA A 159 -11.19 18.56 27.28
N ILE A 160 -11.39 18.52 25.96
CA ILE A 160 -10.30 18.39 24.97
C ILE A 160 -10.31 19.48 23.89
N ARG A 161 -11.29 20.39 23.88
CA ARG A 161 -11.43 21.47 22.87
C ARG A 161 -10.22 22.42 22.81
N ASP A 162 -9.48 22.54 23.90
CA ASP A 162 -8.25 23.32 24.00
C ASP A 162 -7.04 22.61 23.37
N LYS A 163 -7.11 21.28 23.17
CA LYS A 163 -5.99 20.44 22.73
C LYS A 163 -6.13 19.91 21.30
N VAL A 164 -7.32 19.98 20.72
CA VAL A 164 -7.64 19.42 19.40
C VAL A 164 -8.35 20.44 18.53
N GLU A 165 -8.20 20.28 17.22
CA GLU A 165 -8.92 21.03 16.20
C GLU A 165 -10.31 20.42 15.97
N ASN A 166 -11.17 21.12 15.22
CA ASN A 166 -12.52 20.63 14.88
C ASN A 166 -12.53 19.63 13.70
N ASP A 167 -11.37 19.29 13.15
CA ASP A 167 -11.24 18.33 12.05
C ASP A 167 -11.16 16.90 12.61
N PHE A 168 -12.09 16.04 12.17
CA PHE A 168 -12.17 14.66 12.63
C PHE A 168 -12.67 13.68 11.57
N MET A 169 -12.34 12.40 11.79
CA MET A 169 -12.84 11.24 11.07
C MET A 169 -13.46 10.24 12.06
N ILE A 170 -14.57 9.63 11.67
CA ILE A 170 -15.23 8.57 12.41
C ILE A 170 -15.05 7.27 11.64
N LEU A 171 -14.30 6.35 12.22
CA LEU A 171 -13.91 5.08 11.63
C LEU A 171 -14.60 3.94 12.35
N GLU A 172 -14.79 2.81 11.67
CA GLU A 172 -15.15 1.58 12.37
C GLU A 172 -14.08 1.19 13.41
N LEU A 173 -14.50 0.57 14.52
CA LEU A 173 -13.58 0.13 15.57
C LEU A 173 -13.18 -1.33 15.40
N LEU A 174 -11.86 -1.59 15.45
CA LEU A 174 -11.26 -2.93 15.57
C LEU A 174 -10.60 -3.11 16.94
N ASP A 175 -10.19 -4.34 17.28
CA ASP A 175 -9.72 -4.66 18.63
C ASP A 175 -8.31 -4.15 18.93
N MET A 176 -7.42 -4.17 17.93
CA MET A 176 -6.01 -3.75 18.05
C MET A 176 -5.33 -3.67 16.67
N SER A 177 -4.11 -3.14 16.61
CA SER A 177 -3.23 -3.32 15.45
C SER A 177 -2.51 -4.68 15.45
N LEU A 178 -2.04 -5.14 14.29
CA LEU A 178 -1.21 -6.33 14.18
C LEU A 178 0.11 -6.15 14.92
N GLU A 179 0.68 -4.94 14.92
CA GLU A 179 1.86 -4.62 15.74
C GLU A 179 1.60 -4.85 17.24
N GLU A 180 0.49 -4.34 17.77
CA GLU A 180 0.12 -4.53 19.18
C GLU A 180 -0.09 -6.01 19.52
N ARG A 181 -0.70 -6.77 18.60
CA ARG A 181 -0.88 -8.21 18.74
C ARG A 181 0.47 -8.96 18.80
N LEU A 182 1.39 -8.61 17.90
CA LEU A 182 2.68 -9.28 17.75
C LEU A 182 3.72 -8.85 18.78
N LYS A 183 3.68 -7.63 19.33
CA LYS A 183 4.60 -7.19 20.39
C LYS A 183 4.02 -7.43 21.79
N GLY A 184 2.71 -7.61 21.89
CA GLY A 184 1.96 -7.65 23.14
C GLY A 184 1.63 -6.23 23.62
N ALA A 185 0.38 -6.01 24.02
CA ALA A 185 -0.02 -4.73 24.57
C ALA A 185 0.57 -4.55 25.98
N ARG A 186 1.05 -3.34 26.31
CA ARG A 186 1.57 -2.98 27.66
C ARG A 186 0.63 -3.40 28.80
N GLN A 187 -0.68 -3.50 28.53
CA GLN A 187 -1.72 -3.84 29.51
C GLN A 187 -2.25 -5.29 29.42
N LYS A 188 -1.96 -6.04 28.35
CA LYS A 188 -2.42 -7.44 28.19
C LYS A 188 -1.22 -8.37 28.01
N ARG A 189 -0.97 -9.24 28.99
CA ARG A 189 0.12 -10.25 29.05
C ARG A 189 0.09 -11.33 27.96
N ARG A 190 -0.60 -11.14 26.84
CA ARG A 190 -0.73 -12.15 25.78
C ARG A 190 -0.27 -11.56 24.46
N ARG A 191 0.98 -11.83 24.13
CA ARG A 191 1.58 -11.61 22.80
C ARG A 191 1.29 -12.83 21.94
N ASP A 192 0.96 -12.61 20.67
CA ASP A 192 0.92 -13.70 19.68
C ASP A 192 2.34 -13.90 19.14
N ASP A 193 2.99 -14.98 19.57
CA ASP A 193 4.33 -15.34 19.11
C ASP A 193 4.22 -16.33 17.95
N LEU A 194 4.32 -15.80 16.73
CA LEU A 194 4.26 -16.62 15.52
C LEU A 194 5.42 -17.62 15.44
N LEU A 195 6.57 -17.33 16.05
CA LEU A 195 7.72 -18.25 16.07
C LEU A 195 7.54 -19.43 17.03
N ALA A 196 6.59 -19.32 17.98
CA ALA A 196 6.29 -20.37 18.94
C ALA A 196 5.43 -21.51 18.36
N VAL A 197 4.86 -21.34 17.17
CA VAL A 197 4.10 -22.39 16.47
C VAL A 197 4.94 -23.02 15.34
N PRO A 198 4.66 -24.29 14.96
CA PRO A 198 5.35 -24.95 13.86
C PRO A 198 5.25 -24.15 12.55
N LEU A 199 6.29 -24.20 11.71
CA LEU A 199 6.38 -23.41 10.47
C LEU A 199 5.13 -23.52 9.58
N ARG A 200 4.55 -24.73 9.45
CA ARG A 200 3.34 -24.94 8.65
C ARG A 200 2.13 -24.15 9.17
N GLU A 201 1.89 -24.21 10.48
CA GLU A 201 0.82 -23.45 11.13
C GLU A 201 1.11 -21.95 11.10
N ARG A 202 2.38 -21.57 11.28
CA ARG A 202 2.84 -20.19 11.19
C ARG A 202 2.49 -19.59 9.83
N ILE A 203 2.90 -20.23 8.74
CA ILE A 203 2.63 -19.75 7.38
C ILE A 203 1.12 -19.59 7.17
N PHE A 204 0.31 -20.56 7.61
CA PHE A 204 -1.15 -20.45 7.52
C PHE A 204 -1.68 -19.20 8.23
N ARG A 205 -1.28 -18.96 9.49
CA ARG A 205 -1.68 -17.76 10.25
C ARG A 205 -1.19 -16.47 9.59
N VAL A 206 0.02 -16.47 9.03
CA VAL A 206 0.56 -15.32 8.29
C VAL A 206 -0.30 -15.00 7.08
N LEU A 207 -0.72 -16.01 6.32
CA LEU A 207 -1.58 -15.84 5.16
C LEU A 207 -2.97 -15.29 5.53
N GLU A 208 -3.50 -15.62 6.71
CA GLU A 208 -4.74 -15.01 7.24
C GLU A 208 -4.62 -13.49 7.46
N TYR A 209 -3.40 -12.94 7.56
CA TYR A 209 -3.17 -11.48 7.57
C TYR A 209 -2.85 -10.94 6.18
N VAL A 210 -1.91 -11.57 5.47
CA VAL A 210 -1.32 -11.00 4.25
C VAL A 210 -2.28 -11.03 3.07
N ILE A 211 -3.10 -12.08 2.91
CA ILE A 211 -4.07 -12.17 1.80
C ILE A 211 -5.11 -11.03 1.87
N PRO A 212 -5.81 -10.79 2.99
CA PRO A 212 -6.69 -9.63 3.15
C PRO A 212 -6.04 -8.30 2.77
N ILE A 213 -4.80 -8.07 3.18
CA ILE A 213 -4.12 -6.80 2.90
C ILE A 213 -3.67 -6.71 1.44
N ALA A 214 -3.18 -7.80 0.85
CA ALA A 214 -2.82 -7.83 -0.56
C ALA A 214 -4.04 -7.58 -1.47
N THR A 215 -5.19 -8.18 -1.16
CA THR A 215 -6.45 -7.92 -1.91
C THR A 215 -6.95 -6.48 -1.74
N ALA A 216 -6.80 -5.89 -0.54
CA ALA A 216 -7.11 -4.48 -0.32
C ALA A 216 -6.22 -3.55 -1.16
N ILE A 217 -4.93 -3.86 -1.26
CA ILE A 217 -3.98 -3.11 -2.10
C ILE A 217 -4.26 -3.32 -3.58
N GLU A 218 -4.59 -4.55 -4.01
CA GLU A 218 -5.01 -4.84 -5.38
C GLU A 218 -6.22 -3.97 -5.77
N TYR A 219 -7.23 -3.92 -4.91
CA TYR A 219 -8.39 -3.06 -5.10
C TYR A 219 -8.01 -1.58 -5.19
N ALA A 220 -7.20 -1.09 -4.25
CA ALA A 220 -6.76 0.31 -4.22
C ALA A 220 -6.00 0.68 -5.50
N HIS A 221 -5.11 -0.20 -5.98
CA HIS A 221 -4.32 0.00 -7.19
C HIS A 221 -5.19 -0.06 -8.45
N LEU A 222 -5.99 -1.10 -8.62
CA LEU A 222 -6.66 -1.38 -9.90
C LEU A 222 -7.99 -0.66 -10.06
N VAL A 223 -8.76 -0.50 -8.98
CA VAL A 223 -10.12 0.05 -9.04
C VAL A 223 -10.13 1.53 -8.66
N ARG A 224 -9.26 1.94 -7.73
CA ARG A 224 -9.24 3.29 -7.18
C ARG A 224 -8.04 4.12 -7.61
N ASP A 225 -7.07 3.53 -8.31
CA ASP A 225 -5.82 4.15 -8.72
C ASP A 225 -5.16 4.95 -7.59
N THR A 226 -4.95 4.28 -6.46
CA THR A 226 -4.44 4.86 -5.22
C THR A 226 -3.34 3.96 -4.66
N VAL A 227 -2.23 4.56 -4.22
CA VAL A 227 -1.09 3.87 -3.60
C VAL A 227 -1.07 4.17 -2.10
N HIS A 228 -0.83 3.18 -1.25
CA HIS A 228 -0.89 3.33 0.21
C HIS A 228 0.37 3.93 0.82
N ARG A 229 1.56 3.51 0.36
CA ARG A 229 2.89 4.04 0.71
C ARG A 229 3.36 3.87 2.16
N ASP A 230 2.66 3.10 2.99
CA ASP A 230 3.04 2.89 4.40
C ASP A 230 2.43 1.61 4.96
N ILE A 231 2.56 0.52 4.22
CA ILE A 231 2.07 -0.80 4.67
C ILE A 231 3.04 -1.32 5.74
N LYS A 232 2.53 -1.50 6.95
CA LYS A 232 3.28 -2.02 8.11
C LYS A 232 2.34 -2.61 9.15
N PRO A 233 2.82 -3.43 10.11
CA PRO A 233 1.97 -4.05 11.13
C PRO A 233 1.13 -3.05 11.96
N ALA A 234 1.60 -1.81 12.16
CA ALA A 234 0.85 -0.80 12.91
C ALA A 234 -0.40 -0.30 12.16
N ASN A 235 -0.40 -0.36 10.84
CA ASN A 235 -1.48 0.11 9.96
C ASN A 235 -2.44 -1.02 9.54
N ILE A 236 -2.23 -2.22 10.08
CA ILE A 236 -3.09 -3.39 9.87
C ILE A 236 -3.88 -3.59 11.16
N LEU A 237 -5.18 -3.36 11.10
CA LEU A 237 -6.08 -3.51 12.23
C LEU A 237 -6.72 -4.90 12.21
N VAL A 238 -6.90 -5.48 13.40
CA VAL A 238 -7.44 -6.83 13.57
C VAL A 238 -8.60 -6.84 14.55
N LYS A 239 -9.65 -7.58 14.21
CA LYS A 239 -10.75 -7.95 15.10
C LYS A 239 -10.73 -9.45 15.31
N LEU A 240 -10.63 -9.87 16.57
CA LEU A 240 -10.51 -11.27 16.93
C LEU A 240 -11.83 -12.01 16.73
N PRO A 241 -11.78 -13.30 16.36
CA PRO A 241 -12.96 -14.16 16.43
C PRO A 241 -13.56 -14.15 17.84
N ASP A 242 -14.88 -14.15 17.94
CA ASP A 242 -15.55 -14.41 19.21
C ASP A 242 -15.44 -15.91 19.52
N PRO A 243 -14.74 -16.30 20.61
CA PRO A 243 -14.55 -17.70 20.96
C PRO A 243 -15.86 -18.43 21.31
N ASN A 244 -16.95 -17.70 21.56
CA ASN A 244 -18.26 -18.27 21.88
C ASN A 244 -19.14 -18.48 20.63
N LEU A 245 -18.73 -17.99 19.46
CA LEU A 245 -19.52 -18.04 18.24
C LEU A 245 -18.86 -18.95 17.21
N ARG A 246 -19.52 -20.07 16.90
CA ARG A 246 -19.10 -20.95 15.80
C ARG A 246 -19.17 -20.17 14.49
N GLY A 247 -18.10 -20.27 13.69
CA GLY A 247 -17.99 -19.55 12.42
C GLY A 247 -17.57 -18.09 12.54
N SER A 248 -17.33 -17.57 13.76
CA SER A 248 -16.68 -16.26 13.90
C SER A 248 -15.26 -16.33 13.34
N GLN A 249 -14.93 -15.38 12.47
CA GLN A 249 -13.63 -15.30 11.82
C GLN A 249 -12.93 -14.00 12.20
N MET A 250 -11.61 -14.03 12.11
CA MET A 250 -10.80 -12.84 12.30
C MET A 250 -11.07 -11.87 11.16
N THR A 251 -11.29 -10.60 11.48
CA THR A 251 -11.36 -9.54 10.47
C THR A 251 -10.03 -8.81 10.44
N VAL A 252 -9.49 -8.60 9.25
CA VAL A 252 -8.23 -7.89 9.02
C VAL A 252 -8.51 -6.72 8.07
N LYS A 253 -8.11 -5.51 8.46
CA LYS A 253 -8.36 -4.29 7.70
C LYS A 253 -7.14 -3.38 7.64
N LEU A 254 -6.92 -2.78 6.47
CA LEU A 254 -5.87 -1.81 6.21
C LEU A 254 -6.36 -0.40 6.57
N ALA A 255 -5.53 0.37 7.27
CA ALA A 255 -5.79 1.74 7.71
C ALA A 255 -4.58 2.66 7.45
N ASP A 256 -4.76 3.96 7.67
CA ASP A 256 -3.69 4.99 7.64
C ASP A 256 -2.91 5.06 6.30
N PHE A 257 -3.58 5.49 5.22
CA PHE A 257 -2.93 5.78 3.94
C PHE A 257 -1.97 6.97 4.09
N ASN A 258 -0.69 6.77 3.79
CA ASN A 258 0.31 7.80 4.04
C ASN A 258 0.48 8.73 2.83
N VAL A 259 0.17 10.00 3.07
CA VAL A 259 0.19 11.04 2.04
C VAL A 259 1.46 11.89 2.05
N GLY A 260 2.36 11.67 3.02
CA GLY A 260 3.57 12.47 3.20
C GLY A 260 4.60 12.41 2.05
N LYS A 261 4.39 11.55 1.04
CA LYS A 261 5.24 11.45 -0.15
C LYS A 261 4.55 11.92 -1.44
N VAL A 262 3.32 12.44 -1.36
CA VAL A 262 2.63 13.07 -2.51
C VAL A 262 2.98 14.56 -2.60
N ALA A 263 3.39 15.17 -1.49
CA ALA A 263 3.63 16.61 -1.43
C ALA A 263 5.04 16.98 -1.91
N ASP A 264 5.06 17.47 -3.15
CA ASP A 264 5.92 18.53 -3.67
C ASP A 264 7.38 18.18 -4.04
N PRO A 265 7.76 18.18 -5.34
CA PRO A 265 9.15 18.07 -5.77
C PRO A 265 10.05 19.23 -5.30
N ASP A 266 9.47 20.35 -4.84
CA ASP A 266 10.19 21.52 -4.31
C ASP A 266 10.40 21.50 -2.79
N LEU A 267 9.79 20.57 -2.06
CA LEU A 267 10.01 20.48 -0.60
C LEU A 267 11.33 19.77 -0.31
N ASP A 268 12.32 20.57 0.06
CA ASP A 268 13.65 20.14 0.48
C ASP A 268 13.58 18.93 1.45
N LEU A 269 13.96 17.76 0.94
CA LEU A 269 13.91 16.44 1.61
C LEU A 269 14.91 16.30 2.78
N SER A 270 15.51 17.41 3.23
CA SER A 270 16.46 17.42 4.33
C SER A 270 15.80 17.13 5.70
N MET A 271 14.50 17.39 5.84
CA MET A 271 13.75 17.23 7.09
C MET A 271 13.22 15.82 7.34
N THR A 272 13.06 14.97 6.32
CA THR A 272 12.53 13.59 6.48
C THR A 272 13.56 12.61 7.04
N ARG A 273 14.84 12.98 7.12
CA ARG A 273 15.90 12.17 7.77
C ARG A 273 15.86 12.19 9.31
N PHE A 274 15.24 13.19 9.93
CA PHE A 274 15.41 13.41 11.38
C PHE A 274 14.29 12.87 12.28
N GLN A 275 13.18 12.35 11.74
CA GLN A 275 12.04 11.88 12.55
C GLN A 275 11.37 10.59 12.03
N ALA A 276 12.09 9.72 11.33
CA ALA A 276 11.60 8.37 11.13
C ALA A 276 11.59 7.64 12.49
N VAL A 277 10.41 7.21 12.95
CA VAL A 277 10.31 6.28 14.09
C VAL A 277 11.21 5.08 13.76
N PRO A 278 12.16 4.68 14.64
CA PRO A 278 13.21 3.71 14.33
C PRO A 278 12.76 2.35 13.76
N GLY A 279 11.45 2.02 13.82
CA GLY A 279 10.87 0.79 13.28
C GLY A 279 10.17 0.89 11.91
N THR A 280 9.90 2.10 11.39
CA THR A 280 9.14 2.29 10.13
C THR A 280 9.99 2.04 8.88
N LEU A 281 11.32 2.21 8.98
CA LEU A 281 12.24 2.09 7.84
C LEU A 281 12.26 0.67 7.23
N PHE A 282 12.02 -0.37 8.05
CA PHE A 282 12.16 -1.76 7.61
C PHE A 282 11.10 -2.25 6.61
N PHE A 283 10.01 -1.52 6.42
CA PHE A 283 8.98 -1.86 5.45
C PHE A 283 9.01 -0.94 4.22
N GLN A 284 9.83 0.12 4.25
CA GLN A 284 9.92 1.06 3.15
C GLN A 284 10.77 0.51 2.01
N SER A 285 10.31 0.75 0.80
CA SER A 285 11.07 0.44 -0.42
C SER A 285 12.31 1.33 -0.57
N PRO A 286 13.32 0.92 -1.35
CA PRO A 286 14.50 1.75 -1.59
C PRO A 286 14.18 3.15 -2.15
N GLU A 287 13.22 3.27 -3.07
CA GLU A 287 12.77 4.56 -3.62
C GLU A 287 12.05 5.44 -2.58
N GLN A 288 11.57 4.84 -1.50
CA GLN A 288 10.99 5.53 -0.37
C GLN A 288 12.04 6.02 0.63
N GLU A 289 13.17 5.32 0.77
CA GLU A 289 14.29 5.74 1.64
C GLU A 289 15.19 6.77 0.97
N THR A 290 15.49 6.56 -0.32
CA THR A 290 16.39 7.39 -1.12
C THR A 290 15.72 7.63 -2.46
N ASN A 291 15.06 8.78 -2.60
CA ASN A 291 14.29 9.13 -3.80
C ASN A 291 15.07 10.04 -4.75
N THR A 292 16.33 10.37 -4.49
CA THR A 292 17.11 11.26 -5.36
C THR A 292 18.48 10.70 -5.69
N PHE A 293 18.89 10.87 -6.94
CA PHE A 293 20.27 10.63 -7.37
C PHE A 293 20.65 11.62 -8.47
N ASP A 294 21.94 11.89 -8.55
CA ASP A 294 22.51 12.80 -9.54
C ASP A 294 23.00 12.01 -10.76
N VAL A 295 22.82 12.59 -11.93
CA VAL A 295 23.24 12.03 -13.22
C VAL A 295 24.06 13.07 -13.98
N LEU A 296 25.14 12.66 -14.65
CA LEU A 296 25.81 13.54 -15.60
C LEU A 296 25.07 13.48 -16.94
N CYS A 297 24.67 14.64 -17.48
CA CYS A 297 23.86 14.72 -18.69
C CYS A 297 24.16 15.92 -19.59
N ASN A 298 23.71 15.82 -20.85
CA ASN A 298 23.54 16.92 -21.79
C ASN A 298 22.05 17.22 -21.93
N ALA A 299 21.70 18.51 -21.88
CA ALA A 299 20.36 19.00 -22.11
C ALA A 299 20.38 19.95 -23.32
N THR A 300 19.51 19.74 -24.30
CA THR A 300 19.40 20.62 -25.47
C THR A 300 18.10 21.40 -25.39
N GLN A 301 18.19 22.72 -25.42
CA GLN A 301 17.00 23.59 -25.42
C GLN A 301 16.06 23.23 -26.56
N GLY A 302 14.76 23.12 -26.26
CA GLY A 302 13.72 22.74 -27.21
C GLY A 302 13.66 21.25 -27.54
N SER A 303 14.57 20.42 -27.00
CA SER A 303 14.50 18.97 -27.09
C SER A 303 13.83 18.38 -25.84
N PRO A 304 12.91 17.41 -25.97
CA PRO A 304 12.43 16.64 -24.83
C PRO A 304 13.42 15.54 -24.42
N GLU A 305 14.50 15.32 -25.16
CA GLU A 305 15.49 14.29 -24.88
C GLU A 305 16.66 14.85 -24.06
N ILE A 306 17.00 14.16 -22.97
CA ILE A 306 18.20 14.38 -22.17
C ILE A 306 19.13 13.19 -22.37
N GLU A 307 20.36 13.44 -22.77
CA GLU A 307 21.39 12.40 -22.91
C GLU A 307 22.16 12.28 -21.60
N PHE A 308 22.34 11.08 -21.08
CA PHE A 308 23.14 10.83 -19.87
C PHE A 308 24.35 9.96 -20.19
N PHE A 309 25.37 10.01 -19.33
CA PHE A 309 26.66 9.34 -19.63
C PHE A 309 26.92 8.09 -18.81
N GLU A 310 26.47 8.08 -17.56
CA GLU A 310 26.80 7.03 -16.60
C GLU A 310 25.75 5.93 -16.58
N ASP A 311 26.17 4.70 -16.31
CA ASP A 311 25.25 3.60 -16.07
C ASP A 311 24.83 3.61 -14.59
N PHE A 312 23.54 3.81 -14.34
CA PHE A 312 23.00 3.87 -12.99
C PHE A 312 22.36 2.53 -12.60
N TYR A 313 22.57 2.11 -11.35
CA TYR A 313 21.94 0.91 -10.78
C TYR A 313 20.45 1.12 -10.47
N ILE A 314 20.01 2.38 -10.42
CA ILE A 314 18.63 2.77 -10.16
C ILE A 314 17.97 3.04 -11.51
N ASP A 315 16.87 2.38 -11.79
CA ASP A 315 16.10 2.62 -13.00
C ASP A 315 15.45 4.00 -12.98
N ILE A 316 15.21 4.56 -14.16
CA ILE A 316 14.42 5.77 -14.38
C ILE A 316 13.12 5.34 -15.03
N TYR A 317 12.00 5.76 -14.46
CA TYR A 317 10.67 5.37 -14.89
C TYR A 317 9.82 6.58 -15.25
N GLU A 318 8.69 6.31 -15.91
CA GLU A 318 7.63 7.29 -16.11
C GLU A 318 7.17 7.88 -14.76
N ASN A 319 6.92 9.19 -14.75
CA ASN A 319 6.58 10.03 -13.60
C ASN A 319 7.72 10.35 -12.61
N ASP A 320 8.94 9.85 -12.84
CA ASP A 320 10.10 10.39 -12.12
C ASP A 320 10.32 11.87 -12.50
N GLY A 321 10.81 12.66 -11.55
CA GLY A 321 11.18 14.05 -11.78
C GLY A 321 12.59 14.16 -12.34
N PHE A 322 12.81 15.12 -13.22
CA PHE A 322 14.13 15.55 -13.68
C PHE A 322 14.26 17.06 -13.51
N SER A 323 15.41 17.52 -13.02
CA SER A 323 15.81 18.92 -13.06
C SER A 323 17.32 19.03 -13.21
N LEU A 324 17.83 20.15 -13.71
CA LEU A 324 19.25 20.44 -13.58
C LEU A 324 19.59 20.86 -12.14
N PHE A 325 20.79 20.51 -11.68
CA PHE A 325 21.22 20.80 -10.31
C PHE A 325 21.19 22.31 -10.05
N ASN A 326 20.56 22.72 -8.93
CA ASN A 326 20.31 24.13 -8.56
C ASN A 326 19.49 24.94 -9.57
N ARG A 327 18.63 24.28 -10.37
CA ARG A 327 17.67 24.96 -11.25
C ARG A 327 16.23 24.75 -10.77
N PRO A 328 15.34 25.75 -10.95
CA PRO A 328 13.95 25.69 -10.52
C PRO A 328 13.02 24.95 -11.49
N GLU A 329 13.48 24.63 -12.70
CA GLU A 329 12.64 23.94 -13.69
C GLU A 329 12.60 22.44 -13.43
N HIS A 330 11.37 21.94 -13.20
CA HIS A 330 11.10 20.52 -12.97
C HIS A 330 10.30 19.92 -14.13
N TYR A 331 10.81 18.80 -14.63
CA TYR A 331 10.24 18.04 -15.73
C TYR A 331 9.79 16.67 -15.22
N LEU A 332 8.72 16.13 -15.79
CA LEU A 332 8.37 14.73 -15.57
C LEU A 332 9.01 13.89 -16.65
N ILE A 333 9.53 12.73 -16.28
CA ILE A 333 10.08 11.75 -17.20
C ILE A 333 8.92 10.90 -17.70
N VAL A 334 8.81 10.74 -19.02
CA VAL A 334 7.80 9.88 -19.68
C VAL A 334 8.40 8.53 -20.04
N GLY A 335 9.70 8.48 -20.27
CA GLY A 335 10.41 7.24 -20.55
C GLY A 335 11.91 7.40 -20.45
N ALA A 336 12.61 6.28 -20.36
CA ALA A 336 14.06 6.24 -20.43
C ALA A 336 14.49 5.11 -21.37
N ASP A 337 15.37 5.43 -22.31
CA ASP A 337 16.07 4.46 -23.15
C ASP A 337 17.49 4.32 -22.64
N ARG A 338 17.73 3.28 -21.83
CA ARG A 338 19.05 2.99 -21.28
C ARG A 338 20.07 2.61 -22.37
N THR A 339 19.64 1.94 -23.43
CA THR A 339 20.53 1.50 -24.51
C THR A 339 21.10 2.68 -25.29
N ARG A 340 20.29 3.72 -25.48
CA ARG A 340 20.70 4.98 -26.11
C ARG A 340 21.16 6.04 -25.11
N LYS A 341 21.14 5.70 -23.81
CA LYS A 341 21.40 6.60 -22.68
C LYS A 341 20.60 7.91 -22.77
N ARG A 342 19.29 7.80 -22.97
CA ARG A 342 18.37 8.94 -23.10
C ARG A 342 17.23 8.88 -22.09
N ILE A 343 16.84 10.04 -21.60
CA ILE A 343 15.62 10.28 -20.83
C ILE A 343 14.71 11.13 -21.69
N LEU A 344 13.43 10.79 -21.74
CA LEU A 344 12.41 11.56 -22.44
C LEU A 344 11.55 12.31 -21.42
N LEU A 345 11.51 13.62 -21.55
CA LEU A 345 10.72 14.53 -20.72
C LEU A 345 9.29 14.70 -21.26
N ASN A 346 8.36 15.07 -20.38
CA ASN A 346 6.96 15.33 -20.71
C ASN A 346 6.74 16.58 -21.56
N ARG A 347 7.73 17.49 -21.55
CA ARG A 347 7.75 18.69 -22.37
C ARG A 347 9.18 18.98 -22.84
N PRO A 348 9.36 19.73 -23.94
CA PRO A 348 10.67 20.19 -24.36
C PRO A 348 11.42 20.92 -23.24
N PHE A 349 12.73 20.69 -23.16
CA PHE A 349 13.60 21.35 -22.20
C PHE A 349 13.63 22.86 -22.47
N ALA A 350 13.26 23.68 -21.48
CA ALA A 350 13.04 25.11 -21.66
C ALA A 350 14.31 25.95 -21.44
N GLU A 351 15.23 25.47 -20.58
CA GLU A 351 16.45 26.19 -20.22
C GLU A 351 17.49 26.15 -21.36
N PRO A 352 18.51 27.03 -21.35
CA PRO A 352 19.57 27.03 -22.35
C PRO A 352 20.27 25.67 -22.44
N SER A 353 20.74 25.32 -23.64
CA SER A 353 21.48 24.08 -23.85
C SER A 353 22.74 24.03 -22.98
N GLU A 354 22.90 22.94 -22.25
CA GLU A 354 24.06 22.68 -21.40
C GLU A 354 24.62 21.29 -21.66
N THR A 355 25.94 21.15 -21.52
CA THR A 355 26.67 19.90 -21.76
C THR A 355 27.52 19.55 -20.55
N ASN A 356 27.61 18.26 -20.21
CA ASN A 356 28.32 17.76 -19.04
C ASN A 356 27.88 18.44 -17.73
N VAL A 357 26.57 18.67 -17.60
CA VAL A 357 25.97 19.25 -16.39
C VAL A 357 25.40 18.13 -15.52
N ARG A 358 25.32 18.40 -14.22
CA ARG A 358 24.66 17.51 -13.27
C ARG A 358 23.15 17.71 -13.34
N GLY A 359 22.43 16.67 -13.76
CA GLY A 359 20.99 16.52 -13.58
C GLY A 359 20.69 15.83 -12.25
N ARG A 360 19.52 16.11 -11.70
CA ARG A 360 18.95 15.42 -10.54
C ARG A 360 17.71 14.67 -10.99
N VAL A 361 17.66 13.37 -10.71
CA VAL A 361 16.48 12.53 -10.89
C VAL A 361 15.82 12.31 -9.54
N VAL A 362 14.53 12.57 -9.46
CA VAL A 362 13.69 12.34 -8.29
C VAL A 362 12.75 11.17 -8.57
N LYS A 363 12.95 10.04 -7.91
CA LYS A 363 12.13 8.84 -8.02
C LYS A 363 10.71 9.09 -7.53
N SER A 364 9.74 8.76 -8.36
CA SER A 364 8.34 8.69 -7.97
C SER A 364 8.08 7.41 -7.15
N VAL A 365 7.26 7.53 -6.10
CA VAL A 365 6.83 6.39 -5.29
C VAL A 365 5.48 5.90 -5.81
N GLY A 366 5.51 4.81 -6.58
CA GLY A 366 4.33 4.21 -7.21
C GLY A 366 3.90 2.87 -6.57
N ARG A 367 3.03 2.14 -7.28
CA ARG A 367 2.53 0.80 -6.91
C ARG A 367 3.63 -0.22 -6.50
N PRO A 368 4.84 -0.23 -7.11
CA PRO A 368 5.92 -1.13 -6.68
C PRO A 368 6.37 -0.96 -5.23
N ALA A 369 6.16 0.21 -4.63
CA ALA A 369 6.49 0.47 -3.23
C ALA A 369 5.59 -0.33 -2.27
N ASP A 370 4.30 -0.41 -2.58
CA ASP A 370 3.34 -1.19 -1.78
C ASP A 370 3.61 -2.69 -1.89
N ILE A 371 3.90 -3.18 -3.09
CA ILE A 371 4.25 -4.60 -3.31
C ILE A 371 5.52 -4.97 -2.53
N TYR A 372 6.53 -4.09 -2.55
CA TYR A 372 7.73 -4.28 -1.73
C TYR A 372 7.39 -4.36 -0.25
N SER A 373 6.54 -3.45 0.23
CA SER A 373 6.14 -3.36 1.64
C SER A 373 5.37 -4.62 2.08
N LEU A 374 4.55 -5.19 1.19
CA LEU A 374 3.89 -6.49 1.40
C LEU A 374 4.90 -7.64 1.46
N GLY A 375 5.93 -7.65 0.61
CA GLY A 375 7.03 -8.62 0.68
C GLY A 375 7.82 -8.53 2.00
N ALA A 376 8.14 -7.31 2.43
CA ALA A 376 8.80 -7.05 3.71
C ALA A 376 7.92 -7.46 4.91
N LEU A 377 6.62 -7.21 4.84
CA LEU A 377 5.64 -7.66 5.83
C LEU A 377 5.58 -9.19 5.90
N LEU A 378 5.47 -9.88 4.75
CA LEU A 378 5.46 -11.33 4.68
C LEU A 378 6.74 -11.93 5.28
N TYR A 379 7.90 -11.39 4.91
CA TYR A 379 9.19 -11.80 5.48
C TYR A 379 9.22 -11.61 6.99
N TYR A 380 8.80 -10.45 7.51
CA TYR A 380 8.76 -10.16 8.93
C TYR A 380 7.87 -11.13 9.71
N LEU A 381 6.68 -11.43 9.20
CA LEU A 381 5.73 -12.30 9.88
C LEU A 381 6.18 -13.77 9.91
N VAL A 382 6.87 -14.25 8.88
CA VAL A 382 7.34 -15.64 8.80
C VAL A 382 8.66 -15.84 9.56
N SER A 383 9.60 -14.90 9.41
CA SER A 383 10.94 -15.01 9.97
C SER A 383 11.07 -14.42 11.38
N GLY A 384 10.20 -13.47 11.76
CA GLY A 384 10.37 -12.65 12.96
C GLY A 384 11.49 -11.61 12.86
N ALA A 385 12.22 -11.56 11.74
CA ALA A 385 13.29 -10.62 11.48
C ALA A 385 12.83 -9.51 10.54
N TYR A 386 13.39 -8.31 10.70
CA TYR A 386 13.14 -7.21 9.77
C TYR A 386 13.87 -7.46 8.44
N ALA A 387 13.15 -7.27 7.34
CA ALA A 387 13.75 -7.18 6.02
C ALA A 387 14.56 -5.88 5.97
N ASN A 388 15.87 -5.93 6.21
CA ASN A 388 16.71 -4.76 5.98
C ASN A 388 16.82 -4.55 4.46
N PRO A 389 16.31 -3.43 3.91
CA PRO A 389 16.32 -3.18 2.47
C PRO A 389 17.72 -3.28 1.89
N LYS A 390 18.74 -2.78 2.60
CA LYS A 390 20.13 -2.78 2.14
C LYS A 390 20.82 -4.14 2.17
N ASN A 391 20.26 -5.14 2.86
CA ASN A 391 20.90 -6.45 2.98
C ASN A 391 20.11 -7.52 2.22
N LEU A 392 18.78 -7.55 2.36
CA LEU A 392 17.93 -8.55 1.73
C LEU A 392 17.72 -8.23 0.24
N SER A 393 17.41 -6.97 -0.09
CA SER A 393 17.32 -6.54 -1.50
C SER A 393 18.66 -6.65 -2.20
N ASP A 394 19.76 -6.29 -1.52
CA ASP A 394 21.11 -6.41 -2.08
C ASP A 394 21.56 -7.87 -2.23
N ALA A 395 21.14 -8.76 -1.33
CA ALA A 395 21.39 -10.20 -1.44
C ALA A 395 20.69 -10.77 -2.69
N PHE A 396 19.41 -10.42 -2.91
CA PHE A 396 18.70 -10.80 -4.13
C PHE A 396 19.26 -10.09 -5.37
N ARG A 397 19.85 -8.90 -5.24
CA ARG A 397 20.46 -8.14 -6.35
C ARG A 397 21.71 -8.80 -6.93
N LYS A 398 22.62 -9.30 -6.08
CA LYS A 398 23.98 -9.74 -6.50
C LYS A 398 24.00 -10.86 -7.54
N PHE A 399 22.95 -11.68 -7.63
CA PHE A 399 22.93 -12.85 -8.52
C PHE A 399 22.22 -12.60 -9.85
N VAL A 400 21.39 -11.56 -9.91
CA VAL A 400 20.69 -11.14 -11.12
C VAL A 400 21.65 -10.57 -12.18
N GLU A 401 22.86 -10.17 -11.78
CA GLU A 401 23.85 -9.48 -12.63
C GLU A 401 24.73 -10.41 -13.49
N TYR A 402 24.72 -11.73 -13.28
CA TYR A 402 25.76 -12.62 -13.84
C TYR A 402 25.32 -13.62 -14.90
N ASP A 403 24.03 -13.74 -15.23
CA ASP A 403 23.55 -14.72 -16.22
C ASP A 403 23.17 -14.10 -17.57
N LYS A 404 23.18 -14.91 -18.64
CA LYS A 404 22.77 -14.50 -20.01
C LYS A 404 21.24 -14.51 -20.16
N LYS A 405 20.74 -14.01 -21.31
CA LYS A 405 19.32 -14.03 -21.71
C LYS A 405 18.81 -15.44 -22.01
N ASP A 406 18.84 -16.34 -21.04
CA ASP A 406 18.33 -17.69 -21.18
C ASP A 406 17.02 -17.84 -20.40
N GLU A 407 16.05 -18.59 -20.95
CA GLU A 407 14.69 -18.77 -20.40
C GLU A 407 14.66 -19.41 -19.00
N THR A 408 15.79 -19.96 -18.54
CA THR A 408 15.94 -20.59 -17.22
C THR A 408 16.27 -19.59 -16.10
N ASN A 409 16.47 -18.31 -16.41
CA ASN A 409 16.74 -17.28 -15.41
C ASN A 409 15.41 -16.77 -14.83
N THR A 410 14.99 -17.33 -13.68
CA THR A 410 13.75 -16.97 -12.99
C THR A 410 14.02 -16.85 -11.50
N VAL A 411 13.17 -16.13 -10.77
CA VAL A 411 13.30 -16.03 -9.31
C VAL A 411 13.23 -17.42 -8.66
N ALA A 412 12.38 -18.30 -9.20
CA ALA A 412 12.24 -19.67 -8.71
C ALA A 412 13.51 -20.50 -8.90
N SER A 413 14.12 -20.49 -10.09
CA SER A 413 15.35 -21.23 -10.35
C SER A 413 16.53 -20.73 -9.51
N TYR A 414 16.59 -19.42 -9.24
CA TYR A 414 17.54 -18.83 -8.30
C TYR A 414 17.34 -19.35 -6.88
N ILE A 415 16.12 -19.28 -6.34
CA ILE A 415 15.82 -19.76 -4.99
C ILE A 415 16.10 -21.27 -4.87
N ASP A 416 15.72 -22.06 -5.87
CA ASP A 416 16.02 -23.50 -5.88
C ASP A 416 17.54 -23.79 -5.84
N HIS A 417 18.34 -23.02 -6.58
CA HIS A 417 19.79 -23.14 -6.55
C HIS A 417 20.36 -22.83 -5.15
N GLU A 418 19.91 -21.73 -4.54
CA GLU A 418 20.35 -21.30 -3.21
C GLU A 418 19.99 -22.34 -2.14
N TYR A 419 18.77 -22.88 -2.16
CA TYR A 419 18.34 -23.90 -1.21
C TYR A 419 19.13 -25.20 -1.36
N ARG A 420 19.52 -25.60 -2.58
CA ARG A 420 20.42 -26.74 -2.80
C ARG A 420 21.81 -26.47 -2.19
N THR A 421 22.36 -25.28 -2.44
CA THR A 421 23.66 -24.88 -1.88
C THR A 421 23.63 -24.86 -0.35
N ILE A 422 22.59 -24.27 0.26
CA ILE A 422 22.43 -24.22 1.72
C ILE A 422 22.27 -25.63 2.29
N THR A 423 21.48 -26.49 1.65
CA THR A 423 21.29 -27.88 2.08
C THR A 423 22.61 -28.65 2.05
N ASN A 424 23.41 -28.49 0.99
CA ASN A 424 24.73 -29.09 0.87
C ASN A 424 25.73 -28.57 1.92
N LEU A 425 25.62 -27.29 2.29
CA LEU A 425 26.45 -26.68 3.35
C LEU A 425 26.04 -27.13 4.75
N ARG A 426 24.74 -27.39 4.96
CA ARG A 426 24.17 -27.92 6.21
C ARG A 426 24.36 -29.42 6.38
N ALA A 427 24.62 -30.16 5.31
CA ALA A 427 24.88 -31.59 5.39
C ALA A 427 26.14 -31.86 6.24
N PRO A 428 26.08 -32.81 7.20
CA PRO A 428 27.24 -33.17 7.99
C PRO A 428 28.36 -33.69 7.08
N ARG A 429 29.57 -33.15 7.22
CA ARG A 429 30.76 -33.67 6.54
C ARG A 429 31.50 -34.56 7.52
N ALA A 430 31.77 -35.79 7.11
CA ALA A 430 32.68 -36.67 7.83
C ALA A 430 34.11 -36.21 7.53
N ASP A 431 34.67 -35.43 8.43
CA ASP A 431 36.11 -35.19 8.46
C ASP A 431 36.74 -36.54 8.78
N GLY A 432 37.77 -36.98 8.05
CA GLY A 432 38.43 -38.28 8.23
C GLY A 432 39.06 -38.55 9.61
N GLN A 433 38.72 -37.76 10.63
CA GLN A 433 39.10 -37.91 12.04
C GLN A 433 37.89 -37.94 13.01
N GLY A 434 36.64 -37.98 12.50
CA GLY A 434 35.46 -38.25 13.34
C GLY A 434 35.05 -37.12 14.28
N VAL A 435 35.51 -35.89 14.06
CA VAL A 435 35.05 -34.70 14.79
C VAL A 435 33.99 -33.99 13.95
N GLU A 436 32.74 -34.00 14.41
CA GLU A 436 31.68 -33.16 13.85
C GLU A 436 31.85 -31.73 14.37
N LEU A 437 32.36 -30.82 13.52
CA LEU A 437 32.32 -29.39 13.79
C LEU A 437 31.08 -28.78 13.11
N ALA A 438 30.11 -28.29 13.89
CA ALA A 438 29.02 -27.48 13.35
C ALA A 438 29.61 -26.16 12.80
N PRO A 439 29.41 -25.82 11.52
CA PRO A 439 30.17 -24.73 10.90
C PRO A 439 29.53 -23.37 11.10
N GLU A 440 29.43 -22.88 12.34
CA GLU A 440 28.81 -21.59 12.69
C GLU A 440 29.32 -20.42 11.80
N ASP A 441 30.60 -20.44 11.39
CA ASP A 441 31.22 -19.40 10.57
C ASP A 441 30.88 -19.45 9.06
N ARG A 442 30.27 -20.54 8.55
CA ARG A 442 29.85 -20.65 7.13
C ARG A 442 28.43 -20.10 6.86
N PHE A 443 27.70 -19.67 7.89
CA PHE A 443 26.27 -19.36 7.81
C PHE A 443 25.91 -17.89 7.60
N PHE A 444 26.89 -16.97 7.70
CA PHE A 444 26.59 -15.53 7.72
C PHE A 444 25.97 -15.01 6.41
N SER A 445 26.31 -15.63 5.26
CA SER A 445 25.79 -15.29 3.94
C SER A 445 24.34 -15.72 3.69
N TYR A 446 23.81 -16.68 4.47
CA TYR A 446 22.49 -17.27 4.25
C TYR A 446 21.49 -17.01 5.37
N LYS A 447 21.83 -16.17 6.36
CA LYS A 447 20.95 -15.78 7.47
C LYS A 447 19.58 -15.25 7.03
N HIS A 448 19.49 -14.77 5.80
CA HIS A 448 18.27 -14.24 5.17
C HIS A 448 17.29 -15.33 4.70
N TYR A 449 17.72 -16.58 4.63
CA TYR A 449 16.86 -17.74 4.35
C TYR A 449 16.38 -18.42 5.63
N LEU A 450 16.84 -17.95 6.80
CA LEU A 450 16.54 -18.53 8.09
C LEU A 450 15.50 -17.69 8.84
N ASP A 451 14.63 -18.35 9.59
CA ASP A 451 13.75 -17.70 10.55
C ASP A 451 14.47 -17.40 11.88
N GLY A 452 13.76 -16.77 12.82
CA GLY A 452 14.29 -16.44 14.14
C GLY A 452 14.64 -17.64 15.02
N ASN A 453 14.23 -18.85 14.65
CA ASN A 453 14.61 -20.12 15.29
C ASN A 453 15.80 -20.79 14.59
N GLY A 454 16.31 -20.21 13.49
CA GLY A 454 17.38 -20.78 12.68
C GLY A 454 16.91 -21.88 11.71
N GLU A 455 15.61 -22.05 11.50
CA GLU A 455 15.04 -22.97 10.52
C GLU A 455 15.00 -22.34 9.13
N LEU A 456 15.09 -23.15 8.07
CA LEU A 456 14.92 -22.64 6.72
C LEU A 456 13.46 -22.25 6.52
N ILE A 457 13.25 -21.02 6.04
CA ILE A 457 11.94 -20.58 5.59
C ILE A 457 11.56 -21.42 4.36
N ASP A 458 10.27 -21.66 4.15
CA ASP A 458 9.81 -22.43 2.99
C ASP A 458 10.18 -21.73 1.65
N PRO A 459 10.71 -22.47 0.65
CA PRO A 459 11.13 -21.88 -0.62
C PRO A 459 10.00 -21.20 -1.39
N MET A 460 8.75 -21.70 -1.31
CA MET A 460 7.61 -21.06 -1.97
C MET A 460 7.30 -19.69 -1.39
N VAL A 461 7.46 -19.53 -0.07
CA VAL A 461 7.34 -18.23 0.61
C VAL A 461 8.47 -17.31 0.16
N LEU A 462 9.71 -17.80 0.11
CA LEU A 462 10.86 -17.02 -0.33
C LEU A 462 10.76 -16.57 -1.78
N ILE A 463 10.19 -17.39 -2.67
CA ILE A 463 9.94 -16.99 -4.07
C ILE A 463 9.00 -15.79 -4.14
N ILE A 464 7.91 -15.77 -3.35
CA ILE A 464 6.97 -14.64 -3.30
C ILE A 464 7.66 -13.38 -2.75
N ILE A 465 8.41 -13.51 -1.65
CA ILE A 465 9.17 -12.40 -1.05
C ILE A 465 10.20 -11.87 -2.05
N ALA A 466 10.95 -12.75 -2.70
CA ALA A 466 11.94 -12.39 -3.69
C ALA A 466 11.30 -11.70 -4.89
N LYS A 467 10.18 -12.21 -5.44
CA LYS A 467 9.47 -11.52 -6.54
C LYS A 467 8.96 -10.12 -6.15
N ALA A 468 8.53 -9.94 -4.89
CA ALA A 468 8.08 -8.65 -4.38
C ALA A 468 9.23 -7.63 -4.23
N MET A 469 10.42 -8.11 -3.89
CA MET A 469 11.59 -7.29 -3.55
C MET A 469 12.58 -7.13 -4.71
N VAL A 470 12.66 -8.12 -5.61
CA VAL A 470 13.43 -8.07 -6.86
C VAL A 470 12.71 -7.13 -7.80
N ARG A 471 13.22 -5.90 -7.88
CA ARG A 471 12.81 -4.94 -8.88
C ARG A 471 13.13 -5.54 -10.25
N ASN A 472 12.13 -5.62 -11.13
CA ASN A 472 12.33 -5.97 -12.54
C ASN A 472 13.32 -4.99 -13.16
N LYS A 473 14.60 -5.32 -13.14
CA LYS A 473 15.62 -4.63 -13.94
C LYS A 473 15.33 -5.02 -15.39
N PRO A 474 15.26 -4.07 -16.34
CA PRO A 474 15.13 -4.41 -17.76
C PRO A 474 16.33 -5.24 -18.29
N ASP A 475 17.49 -5.16 -17.62
CA ASP A 475 18.68 -5.99 -17.91
C ASP A 475 18.82 -7.22 -16.98
N SER A 476 17.85 -7.43 -16.09
CA SER A 476 17.70 -8.71 -15.39
C SER A 476 17.03 -9.66 -16.35
N TYR A 477 17.74 -10.70 -16.78
CA TYR A 477 17.08 -11.80 -17.46
C TYR A 477 16.22 -12.64 -16.51
N CYS A 478 16.26 -12.37 -15.20
CA CYS A 478 15.41 -13.00 -14.21
C CYS A 478 13.96 -12.51 -14.39
N ALA A 479 13.10 -13.39 -14.92
CA ALA A 479 11.67 -13.11 -15.03
C ALA A 479 11.03 -13.00 -13.63
N SER A 480 10.49 -11.82 -13.31
CA SER A 480 9.70 -11.52 -12.11
C SER A 480 8.40 -10.79 -12.46
N TRP A 481 7.57 -10.49 -11.45
CA TRP A 481 6.30 -9.79 -11.62
C TRP A 481 6.45 -8.42 -12.28
N ASP A 482 5.54 -8.05 -13.19
CA ASP A 482 5.44 -6.66 -13.64
C ASP A 482 4.78 -5.81 -12.55
N LEU A 483 5.60 -5.33 -11.62
CA LEU A 483 5.21 -4.58 -10.42
C LEU A 483 4.38 -3.31 -10.70
N ARG A 484 4.30 -2.83 -11.95
CA ARG A 484 3.51 -1.64 -12.31
C ARG A 484 2.09 -1.99 -12.75
N THR A 485 1.95 -3.03 -13.55
CA THR A 485 0.67 -3.33 -14.21
C THR A 485 -0.08 -4.45 -13.52
N THR A 486 0.56 -5.61 -13.33
CA THR A 486 -0.08 -6.87 -12.94
C THR A 486 0.53 -7.48 -11.68
N GLY A 487 1.61 -6.91 -11.15
CA GLY A 487 2.39 -7.53 -10.09
C GLY A 487 1.63 -7.71 -8.79
N ILE A 488 0.72 -6.79 -8.45
CA ILE A 488 -0.14 -6.98 -7.27
C ILE A 488 -1.12 -8.16 -7.46
N SER A 489 -1.73 -8.31 -8.64
CA SER A 489 -2.61 -9.44 -8.95
C SER A 489 -1.86 -10.77 -8.99
N GLN A 490 -0.64 -10.78 -9.54
CA GLN A 490 0.22 -11.96 -9.53
C GLN A 490 0.63 -12.33 -8.10
N MET A 491 0.93 -11.35 -7.24
CA MET A 491 1.19 -11.58 -5.82
C MET A 491 -0.03 -12.18 -5.11
N VAL A 492 -1.22 -11.63 -5.32
CA VAL A 492 -2.47 -12.15 -4.74
C VAL A 492 -2.70 -13.60 -5.20
N HIS A 493 -2.51 -13.89 -6.49
CA HIS A 493 -2.59 -15.25 -7.02
C HIS A 493 -1.59 -16.21 -6.35
N ASP A 494 -0.32 -15.83 -6.27
CA ASP A 494 0.74 -16.65 -5.65
C ASP A 494 0.46 -16.88 -4.14
N LEU A 495 -0.10 -15.89 -3.43
CA LEU A 495 -0.52 -16.03 -2.03
C LEU A 495 -1.70 -17.01 -1.86
N PHE A 496 -2.68 -16.99 -2.77
CA PHE A 496 -3.77 -17.97 -2.75
C PHE A 496 -3.28 -19.38 -3.08
N ALA A 497 -2.38 -19.54 -4.05
CA ALA A 497 -1.73 -20.82 -4.33
C ALA A 497 -0.97 -21.34 -3.09
N LEU A 498 -0.25 -20.46 -2.40
CA LEU A 498 0.42 -20.79 -1.14
C LEU A 498 -0.59 -21.21 -0.06
N TYR A 499 -1.72 -20.51 0.06
CA TYR A 499 -2.79 -20.87 1.00
C TYR A 499 -3.37 -22.26 0.73
N VAL A 500 -3.56 -22.62 -0.53
CA VAL A 500 -4.03 -23.96 -0.91
C VAL A 500 -2.98 -25.02 -0.57
N HIS A 501 -1.70 -24.73 -0.84
CA HIS A 501 -0.59 -25.64 -0.55
C HIS A 501 -0.41 -25.92 0.96
N PHE A 502 -0.45 -24.87 1.78
CA PHE A 502 -0.35 -24.96 3.23
C PHE A 502 -1.68 -25.29 3.91
N GLY A 503 -2.78 -25.25 3.16
CA GLY A 503 -4.11 -25.57 3.62
C GLY A 503 -4.19 -26.97 4.22
N VAL A 504 -4.96 -27.07 5.30
CA VAL A 504 -5.69 -28.27 5.66
C VAL A 504 -7.11 -28.05 5.12
N ASP A 505 -7.80 -29.12 4.72
CA ASP A 505 -9.21 -29.14 4.28
C ASP A 505 -10.04 -27.98 4.88
N PRO A 506 -10.84 -27.22 4.11
CA PRO A 506 -11.68 -26.14 4.62
C PRO A 506 -12.53 -26.50 5.86
N SER A 507 -12.82 -27.79 6.07
CA SER A 507 -13.46 -28.32 7.28
C SER A 507 -12.58 -28.32 8.54
N ALA A 508 -11.25 -28.22 8.42
CA ALA A 508 -10.29 -28.08 9.52
C ALA A 508 -10.25 -26.67 10.13
N ARG A 509 -10.84 -25.65 9.48
CA ARG A 509 -11.12 -24.35 10.12
C ARG A 509 -12.04 -24.48 11.34
N LEU A 510 -12.75 -25.61 11.51
CA LEU A 510 -13.53 -25.89 12.73
C LEU A 510 -12.66 -26.15 13.98
N ALA A 511 -11.35 -26.34 13.83
CA ALA A 511 -10.47 -26.79 14.91
C ALA A 511 -9.45 -25.73 15.34
N TYR A 512 -9.88 -24.48 15.58
CA TYR A 512 -9.27 -23.68 16.66
C TYR A 512 -9.74 -24.20 18.03
N GLN A 513 -9.70 -25.53 18.24
CA GLN A 513 -9.69 -26.14 19.56
C GLN A 513 -8.22 -26.27 19.93
N ASN A 514 -7.73 -25.18 20.48
CA ASN A 514 -6.44 -25.13 21.13
C ASN A 514 -6.59 -26.04 22.37
N GLU A 515 -6.21 -27.31 22.31
CA GLU A 515 -6.37 -28.30 23.40
C GLU A 515 -5.58 -27.91 24.67
N HIS A 516 -4.67 -26.94 24.56
CA HIS A 516 -3.98 -26.29 25.67
C HIS A 516 -4.51 -24.88 25.99
N TYR A 517 -5.62 -24.46 25.39
CA TYR A 517 -6.32 -23.23 25.76
C TYR A 517 -7.15 -23.47 27.01
N ALA A 518 -6.54 -23.18 28.16
CA ALA A 518 -7.33 -22.82 29.33
C ALA A 518 -8.02 -21.48 29.02
N PRO A 519 -9.36 -21.39 29.08
CA PRO A 519 -10.04 -20.11 28.97
C PRO A 519 -9.46 -19.18 30.04
N PRO A 520 -9.13 -17.92 29.70
CA PRO A 520 -8.62 -16.99 30.70
C PRO A 520 -9.61 -16.95 31.86
N LYS A 521 -9.14 -17.16 33.10
CA LYS A 521 -9.93 -16.75 34.27
C LYS A 521 -10.33 -15.30 34.00
N LYS A 522 -11.65 -15.06 33.99
CA LYS A 522 -12.31 -13.81 33.60
C LYS A 522 -11.40 -12.60 33.82
N PRO A 523 -11.06 -11.80 32.79
CA PRO A 523 -10.26 -10.60 33.00
C PRO A 523 -11.02 -9.67 33.96
N SER A 524 -10.45 -9.49 35.14
CA SER A 524 -10.98 -8.60 36.17
C SER A 524 -10.77 -7.15 35.74
N GLY A 525 -11.87 -6.43 35.50
CA GLY A 525 -11.89 -4.97 35.39
C GLY A 525 -12.58 -4.47 34.12
N MET A 526 -11.87 -4.50 33.00
CA MET A 526 -12.28 -3.78 31.79
C MET A 526 -13.50 -4.38 31.07
N ARG A 527 -13.61 -5.72 31.01
CA ARG A 527 -14.83 -6.39 30.50
C ARG A 527 -16.04 -6.21 31.42
N ARG A 528 -15.83 -6.04 32.74
CA ARG A 528 -16.91 -5.73 33.69
C ARG A 528 -17.39 -4.28 33.57
N ALA A 529 -16.56 -3.35 33.08
CA ALA A 529 -17.00 -2.00 32.73
C ALA A 529 -17.79 -2.02 31.41
N TRP A 530 -17.30 -2.71 30.39
CA TRP A 530 -17.99 -2.94 29.11
C TRP A 530 -19.36 -3.61 29.29
N ASP A 531 -19.43 -4.73 30.02
CA ASP A 531 -20.71 -5.42 30.26
C ASP A 531 -21.67 -4.63 31.16
N ARG A 532 -21.17 -3.67 31.97
CA ARG A 532 -22.01 -2.79 32.81
C ARG A 532 -22.49 -1.54 32.06
N LEU A 533 -21.73 -1.05 31.08
CA LEU A 533 -22.12 0.09 30.24
C LEU A 533 -23.20 -0.29 29.22
N PHE A 534 -23.13 -1.50 28.64
CA PHE A 534 -24.04 -1.93 27.55
C PHE A 534 -25.21 -2.83 28.00
N ARG A 535 -25.32 -3.17 29.30
CA ARG A 535 -26.49 -3.88 29.89
C ARG A 535 -27.45 -2.97 30.66
N ARG A 536 -27.29 -1.64 30.60
CA ARG A 536 -28.20 -0.69 31.23
C ARG A 536 -29.08 0.02 30.22
#